data_AF-A0A1A0LK34-F1
#
_entry.id   AF-A0A1A0LK34-F1
#
_cell.length_a   1.000
_cell.length_b   1.000
_cell.length_c   1.000
_cell.angle_alpha   90.00
_cell.angle_beta   90.00
_cell.angle_gamma   90.00
#
_symmetry.space_group_name_H-M   'P 1'
#
loop_
_entity.id
_entity.type
_entity.pdbx_description
1 polymer ?
#
loop_
_entity_poly.entity_id
_entity_poly.type
_entity_poly.pdbx_seq_one_letter_code
_entity_poly.pdbx_strand_id
1 'polypeptide(L)'
;MSSQAPRQQLPFAVVMRGYDREQVAERFRRIDADLRVLAADRDAATANAQELAAHLHEARATIEELRREVDTLSVPPTTAQGMSERLSRMLQLASDEASEMRAEAGAEAAETVSVARQEAAELVKNSREDADRILSEAQSRAESIVADAENKAAGIVAEAEQHASDLRTDAESIHAKAKADAAESDRLCSERAAAMEAEHTATMNAARTQASQLVAKAHADADELARQSKQTRTEERRHHDMTLAEERRQALAEAKQIRDTARDIAIERLSGSRKLSAKADDARTQVLEEFEEIRKKLNEIQREFGTFPDTLRPAEDIDYTSLSDADDSELLNRILSERARFSTGD
;
A
#
# COMPACT_ATOMS: atom_id res chain seq x y z
N MET A 1 -3.09 -121.65 48.07
CA MET A 1 -4.05 -122.77 48.14
C MET A 1 -4.34 -123.22 46.73
N SER A 2 -3.77 -124.36 46.33
CA SER A 2 -3.94 -124.93 44.99
C SER A 2 -4.28 -126.41 45.18
N SER A 3 -5.56 -126.75 45.09
CA SER A 3 -6.04 -128.13 45.16
C SER A 3 -5.66 -128.86 43.88
N GLN A 4 -4.78 -129.83 44.01
CA GLN A 4 -4.21 -130.63 42.93
C GLN A 4 -5.27 -131.61 42.39
N ALA A 5 -5.61 -131.52 41.10
CA ALA A 5 -6.56 -132.42 40.44
C ALA A 5 -6.05 -133.89 40.48
N PRO A 6 -6.92 -134.88 40.67
CA PRO A 6 -6.50 -136.28 40.81
C PRO A 6 -5.92 -136.80 39.49
N ARG A 7 -4.70 -137.35 39.52
CA ARG A 7 -4.08 -138.02 38.37
C ARG A 7 -4.91 -139.25 38.00
N GLN A 8 -5.74 -139.15 36.95
CA GLN A 8 -6.54 -140.27 36.44
C GLN A 8 -5.62 -141.42 36.01
N GLN A 9 -5.77 -142.58 36.64
CA GLN A 9 -5.08 -143.81 36.26
C GLN A 9 -5.71 -144.37 34.98
N LEU A 10 -4.99 -144.27 33.86
CA LEU A 10 -5.32 -145.05 32.67
C LEU A 10 -5.25 -146.56 32.98
N PRO A 11 -6.16 -147.39 32.43
CA PRO A 11 -6.27 -148.83 32.71
C PRO A 11 -5.19 -149.66 31.98
N PHE A 12 -3.99 -149.13 31.84
CA PHE A 12 -2.87 -149.82 31.21
C PHE A 12 -1.80 -150.15 32.26
N ALA A 13 -1.24 -151.37 32.20
CA ALA A 13 -0.14 -151.78 33.06
C ALA A 13 1.14 -150.98 32.75
N VAL A 14 1.92 -150.63 33.78
CA VAL A 14 3.17 -149.85 33.64
C VAL A 14 4.37 -150.79 33.53
N VAL A 15 5.13 -150.69 32.43
CA VAL A 15 6.34 -151.49 32.17
C VAL A 15 7.59 -150.59 32.09
N MET A 16 8.77 -151.14 32.39
CA MET A 16 10.01 -150.38 32.65
C MET A 16 10.49 -149.49 31.49
N ARG A 17 10.10 -149.79 30.25
CA ARG A 17 10.18 -148.89 29.08
C ARG A 17 8.82 -148.88 28.40
N GLY A 18 8.07 -147.80 28.54
CA GLY A 18 6.74 -147.62 27.94
C GLY A 18 6.49 -146.18 27.52
N TYR A 19 5.36 -145.94 26.86
CA TYR A 19 4.94 -144.58 26.50
C TYR A 19 4.66 -143.74 27.74
N ASP A 20 4.93 -142.45 27.63
CA ASP A 20 4.65 -141.48 28.70
C ASP A 20 3.15 -141.50 29.03
N ARG A 21 2.84 -141.83 30.29
CA ARG A 21 1.47 -142.01 30.77
C ARG A 21 0.65 -140.73 30.65
N GLU A 22 1.27 -139.56 30.87
CA GLU A 22 0.56 -138.28 30.77
C GLU A 22 0.24 -137.97 29.30
N GLN A 23 1.17 -138.23 28.38
CA GLN A 23 0.93 -138.05 26.94
C GLN A 23 -0.16 -138.98 26.39
N VAL A 24 -0.19 -140.25 26.84
CA VAL A 24 -1.24 -141.20 26.45
C VAL A 24 -2.59 -140.76 27.02
N ALA A 25 -2.64 -140.29 28.28
CA ALA A 25 -3.88 -139.83 28.90
C ALA A 25 -4.42 -138.58 28.20
N GLU A 26 -3.54 -137.67 27.80
CA GLU A 26 -3.90 -136.51 26.98
C GLU A 26 -4.47 -136.96 25.62
N ARG A 27 -3.84 -137.94 24.96
CA ARG A 27 -4.30 -138.44 23.67
C ARG A 27 -5.69 -139.10 23.76
N PHE A 28 -5.96 -139.90 24.80
CA PHE A 28 -7.28 -140.50 25.01
C PHE A 28 -8.33 -139.44 25.37
N ARG A 29 -7.99 -138.47 26.23
CA ARG A 29 -8.89 -137.33 26.51
C ARG A 29 -9.26 -136.58 25.24
N ARG A 30 -8.31 -136.40 24.31
CA ARG A 30 -8.57 -135.82 23.01
C ARG A 30 -9.49 -136.70 22.14
N ILE A 31 -9.24 -138.00 22.06
CA ILE A 31 -10.10 -138.92 21.28
C ILE A 31 -11.53 -138.98 21.87
N ASP A 32 -11.67 -139.02 23.18
CA ASP A 32 -12.99 -138.99 23.84
C ASP A 32 -13.71 -137.66 23.60
N ALA A 33 -12.97 -136.55 23.53
CA ALA A 33 -13.54 -135.27 23.13
C ALA A 33 -13.97 -135.30 21.66
N ASP A 34 -13.13 -135.79 20.75
CA ASP A 34 -13.42 -135.91 19.32
C ASP A 34 -14.65 -136.83 19.07
N LEU A 35 -14.78 -137.95 19.80
CA LEU A 35 -15.94 -138.84 19.73
C LEU A 35 -17.23 -138.19 20.25
N ARG A 36 -17.15 -137.37 21.30
CA ARG A 36 -18.31 -136.60 21.77
C ARG A 36 -18.74 -135.56 20.74
N VAL A 37 -17.79 -134.90 20.09
CA VAL A 37 -18.08 -133.95 19.00
C VAL A 37 -18.73 -134.67 17.83
N LEU A 38 -18.16 -135.80 17.36
CA LEU A 38 -18.74 -136.60 16.28
C LEU A 38 -20.15 -137.13 16.60
N ALA A 39 -20.41 -137.54 17.84
CA ALA A 39 -21.73 -137.96 18.27
C ALA A 39 -22.73 -136.78 18.23
N ALA A 40 -22.33 -135.61 18.73
CA ALA A 40 -23.13 -134.41 18.67
C ALA A 40 -23.42 -133.97 17.22
N ASP A 41 -22.41 -134.03 16.34
CA ASP A 41 -22.54 -133.71 14.91
C ASP A 41 -23.49 -134.69 14.21
N ARG A 42 -23.39 -136.00 14.51
CA ARG A 42 -24.32 -137.01 13.98
C ARG A 42 -25.75 -136.75 14.44
N ASP A 43 -25.94 -136.45 15.71
CA ASP A 43 -27.27 -136.21 16.28
C ASP A 43 -27.88 -134.94 15.68
N ALA A 44 -27.08 -133.88 15.51
CA ALA A 44 -27.48 -132.67 14.79
C ALA A 44 -27.84 -132.95 13.32
N ALA A 45 -27.02 -133.72 12.60
CA ALA A 45 -27.29 -134.11 11.22
C ALA A 45 -28.58 -134.94 11.10
N THR A 46 -28.84 -135.82 12.06
CA THR A 46 -30.05 -136.65 12.09
C THR A 46 -31.29 -135.79 12.35
N ALA A 47 -31.20 -134.83 13.28
CA ALA A 47 -32.28 -133.87 13.54
C ALA A 47 -32.60 -133.03 12.29
N ASN A 48 -31.57 -132.47 11.64
CA ASN A 48 -31.75 -131.70 10.40
C ASN A 48 -32.37 -132.54 9.28
N ALA A 49 -31.97 -133.81 9.15
CA ALA A 49 -32.56 -134.72 8.15
C ALA A 49 -34.04 -135.00 8.40
N GLN A 50 -34.44 -135.12 9.68
CA GLN A 50 -35.84 -135.30 10.07
C GLN A 50 -36.67 -134.05 9.79
N GLU A 51 -36.15 -132.86 10.07
CA GLU A 51 -36.81 -131.59 9.76
C GLU A 51 -37.01 -131.41 8.24
N LEU A 52 -35.97 -131.69 7.45
CA LEU A 52 -36.05 -131.61 6.00
C LEU A 52 -37.07 -132.59 5.42
N ALA A 53 -37.17 -133.79 5.98
CA ALA A 53 -38.17 -134.77 5.59
C ALA A 53 -39.60 -134.29 5.91
N ALA A 54 -39.80 -133.61 7.04
CA ALA A 54 -41.09 -133.01 7.40
C ALA A 54 -41.49 -131.91 6.39
N HIS A 55 -40.59 -130.97 6.08
CA HIS A 55 -40.85 -129.92 5.08
C HIS A 55 -41.16 -130.50 3.69
N LEU A 56 -40.45 -131.56 3.27
CA LEU A 56 -40.75 -132.24 2.01
C LEU A 56 -42.14 -132.89 2.00
N HIS A 57 -42.57 -133.47 3.12
CA HIS A 57 -43.90 -134.04 3.23
C HIS A 57 -44.99 -132.96 3.18
N GLU A 58 -44.80 -131.84 3.87
CA GLU A 58 -45.72 -130.71 3.83
C GLU A 58 -45.82 -130.11 2.43
N ALA A 59 -44.70 -129.79 1.79
CA ALA A 59 -44.69 -129.26 0.43
C ALA A 59 -45.37 -130.21 -0.57
N ARG A 60 -45.15 -131.53 -0.43
CA ARG A 60 -45.84 -132.54 -1.25
C ARG A 60 -47.34 -132.56 -1.01
N ALA A 61 -47.80 -132.44 0.24
CA ALA A 61 -49.22 -132.37 0.56
C ALA A 61 -49.86 -131.12 -0.06
N THR A 62 -49.20 -129.96 0.03
CA THR A 62 -49.68 -128.72 -0.58
C THR A 62 -49.74 -128.80 -2.11
N ILE A 63 -48.74 -129.43 -2.76
CA ILE A 63 -48.76 -129.64 -4.21
C ILE A 63 -49.94 -130.52 -4.63
N GLU A 64 -50.19 -131.61 -3.91
CA GLU A 64 -51.32 -132.50 -4.22
C GLU A 64 -52.68 -131.80 -4.01
N GLU A 65 -52.79 -130.94 -2.99
CA GLU A 65 -53.99 -130.13 -2.78
C GLU A 65 -54.21 -129.12 -3.93
N LEU A 66 -53.18 -128.36 -4.30
CA LEU A 66 -53.23 -127.43 -5.43
C LEU A 66 -53.56 -128.14 -6.75
N ARG A 67 -53.04 -129.36 -6.96
CA ARG A 67 -53.37 -130.17 -8.15
C ARG A 67 -54.83 -130.58 -8.18
N ARG A 68 -55.41 -131.04 -7.07
CA ARG A 68 -56.85 -131.37 -6.99
C ARG A 68 -57.72 -130.16 -7.27
N GLU A 69 -57.32 -129.00 -6.74
CA GLU A 69 -58.02 -127.75 -6.98
C GLU A 69 -57.98 -127.34 -8.46
N VAL A 70 -56.81 -127.43 -9.10
CA VAL A 70 -56.66 -127.16 -10.55
C VAL A 70 -57.48 -128.14 -11.39
N ASP A 71 -57.47 -129.43 -11.07
CA ASP A 71 -58.26 -130.44 -11.78
C ASP A 71 -59.76 -130.13 -11.67
N THR A 72 -60.21 -129.71 -10.48
CA THR A 72 -61.60 -129.28 -10.24
C THR A 72 -61.97 -128.05 -11.09
N LEU A 73 -61.04 -127.12 -11.27
CA LEU A 73 -61.23 -125.88 -12.05
C LEU A 73 -61.11 -126.07 -13.57
N SER A 74 -60.43 -127.14 -14.00
CA SER A 74 -60.13 -127.45 -15.41
C SER A 74 -61.29 -128.20 -16.11
N VAL A 75 -62.13 -128.90 -15.36
CA VAL A 75 -63.35 -129.51 -15.89
C VAL A 75 -64.40 -128.42 -16.17
N PRO A 76 -65.07 -128.40 -17.34
CA PRO A 76 -66.14 -127.45 -17.63
C PRO A 76 -67.24 -127.51 -16.55
N PRO A 77 -67.65 -126.39 -15.95
CA PRO A 77 -68.61 -126.42 -14.86
C PRO A 77 -69.99 -126.80 -15.41
N THR A 78 -70.41 -128.04 -15.19
CA THR A 78 -71.73 -128.55 -15.58
C THR A 78 -72.77 -128.39 -14.46
N THR A 79 -72.38 -127.86 -13.30
CA THR A 79 -73.22 -127.64 -12.12
C THR A 79 -73.25 -126.16 -11.71
N ALA A 80 -74.39 -125.69 -11.18
CA ALA A 80 -74.58 -124.30 -10.74
C ALA A 80 -73.61 -123.88 -9.61
N GLN A 81 -73.20 -124.83 -8.77
CA GLN A 81 -72.27 -124.60 -7.66
C GLN A 81 -70.85 -124.28 -8.16
N GLY A 82 -70.34 -125.04 -9.14
CA GLY A 82 -69.01 -124.80 -9.73
C GLY A 82 -68.93 -123.48 -10.52
N MET A 83 -70.04 -123.05 -11.12
CA MET A 83 -70.14 -121.70 -11.71
C MET A 83 -70.10 -120.60 -10.64
N SER A 84 -70.77 -120.80 -9.49
CA SER A 84 -70.75 -119.85 -8.37
C SER A 84 -69.36 -119.73 -7.73
N GLU A 85 -68.65 -120.85 -7.53
CA GLU A 85 -67.29 -120.85 -6.99
C GLU A 85 -66.30 -120.14 -7.94
N ARG A 86 -66.38 -120.39 -9.25
CA ARG A 86 -65.56 -119.67 -10.24
C ARG A 86 -65.87 -118.17 -10.26
N LEU A 87 -67.15 -117.79 -10.17
CA LEU A 87 -67.56 -116.38 -10.11
C LEU A 87 -67.00 -115.71 -8.84
N SER A 88 -67.04 -116.40 -7.70
CA SER A 88 -66.48 -115.89 -6.43
C SER A 88 -64.97 -115.65 -6.52
N ARG A 89 -64.20 -116.58 -7.13
CA ARG A 89 -62.76 -116.40 -7.37
C ARG A 89 -62.47 -115.27 -8.36
N MET A 90 -63.28 -115.13 -9.42
CA MET A 90 -63.13 -114.05 -10.39
C MET A 90 -63.40 -112.69 -9.74
N LEU A 91 -64.40 -112.59 -8.85
CA LEU A 91 -64.66 -111.39 -8.05
C LEU A 91 -63.55 -111.12 -7.03
N GLN A 92 -62.99 -112.17 -6.42
CA GLN A 92 -61.86 -112.07 -5.51
C GLN A 92 -60.64 -111.48 -6.24
N LEU A 93 -60.25 -112.08 -7.38
CA LEU A 93 -59.15 -111.60 -8.23
C LEU A 93 -59.38 -110.16 -8.71
N ALA A 94 -60.60 -109.83 -9.16
CA ALA A 94 -60.92 -108.47 -9.57
C ALA A 94 -60.84 -107.46 -8.40
N SER A 95 -61.21 -107.88 -7.18
CA SER A 95 -61.08 -107.06 -5.97
C SER A 95 -59.62 -106.87 -5.56
N ASP A 96 -58.81 -107.92 -5.67
CA ASP A 96 -57.37 -107.88 -5.38
C ASP A 96 -56.66 -106.96 -6.38
N GLU A 97 -56.94 -107.12 -7.67
CA GLU A 97 -56.37 -106.28 -8.74
C GLU A 97 -56.86 -104.82 -8.65
N ALA A 98 -58.12 -104.57 -8.29
CA ALA A 98 -58.59 -103.22 -8.01
C ALA A 98 -57.91 -102.60 -6.78
N SER A 99 -57.52 -103.42 -5.80
CA SER A 99 -56.79 -102.96 -4.62
C SER A 99 -55.33 -102.67 -4.93
N GLU A 100 -54.70 -103.49 -5.77
CA GLU A 100 -53.36 -103.27 -6.30
C GLU A 100 -53.29 -101.99 -7.15
N MET A 101 -54.21 -101.80 -8.10
CA MET A 101 -54.30 -100.57 -8.88
C MET A 101 -54.48 -99.32 -8.02
N ARG A 102 -55.29 -99.40 -6.95
CA ARG A 102 -55.45 -98.27 -6.01
C ARG A 102 -54.18 -98.02 -5.21
N ALA A 103 -53.47 -99.07 -4.81
CA ALA A 103 -52.21 -98.94 -4.09
C ALA A 103 -51.12 -98.33 -4.97
N GLU A 104 -51.02 -98.77 -6.23
CA GLU A 104 -50.09 -98.24 -7.22
C GLU A 104 -50.40 -96.77 -7.55
N ALA A 105 -51.66 -96.43 -7.86
CA ALA A 105 -52.07 -95.04 -8.09
C ALA A 105 -51.84 -94.16 -6.86
N GLY A 106 -52.03 -94.70 -5.65
CA GLY A 106 -51.71 -94.00 -4.40
C GLY A 106 -50.22 -93.74 -4.23
N ALA A 107 -49.36 -94.70 -4.60
CA ALA A 107 -47.92 -94.58 -4.55
C ALA A 107 -47.40 -93.56 -5.58
N GLU A 108 -47.89 -93.62 -6.83
CA GLU A 108 -47.52 -92.68 -7.90
C GLU A 108 -47.96 -91.25 -7.57
N ALA A 109 -49.16 -91.07 -7.01
CA ALA A 109 -49.63 -89.77 -6.55
C ALA A 109 -48.77 -89.22 -5.39
N ALA A 110 -48.39 -90.09 -4.45
CA ALA A 110 -47.51 -89.71 -3.34
C ALA A 110 -46.10 -89.31 -3.82
N GLU A 111 -45.56 -90.06 -4.79
CA GLU A 111 -44.28 -89.74 -5.43
C GLU A 111 -44.35 -88.40 -6.17
N THR A 112 -45.37 -88.19 -6.99
CA THR A 112 -45.58 -86.93 -7.73
C THR A 112 -45.67 -85.74 -6.78
N VAL A 113 -46.43 -85.86 -5.68
CA VAL A 113 -46.52 -84.80 -4.66
C VAL A 113 -45.18 -84.59 -3.95
N SER A 114 -44.43 -85.66 -3.69
CA SER A 114 -43.09 -85.55 -3.08
C SER A 114 -42.12 -84.80 -3.98
N VAL A 115 -42.05 -85.15 -5.27
CA VAL A 115 -41.21 -84.46 -6.26
C VAL A 115 -41.61 -83.00 -6.38
N ALA A 116 -42.90 -82.70 -6.55
CA ALA A 116 -43.39 -81.32 -6.65
C ALA A 116 -43.06 -80.49 -5.40
N ARG A 117 -43.11 -81.10 -4.20
CA ARG A 117 -42.71 -80.42 -2.95
C ARG A 117 -41.22 -80.15 -2.89
N GLN A 118 -40.39 -81.09 -3.34
CA GLN A 118 -38.94 -80.91 -3.40
C GLN A 118 -38.56 -79.81 -4.38
N GLU A 119 -39.11 -79.83 -5.60
CA GLU A 119 -38.89 -78.79 -6.62
C GLU A 119 -39.33 -77.41 -6.13
N ALA A 120 -40.50 -77.32 -5.48
CA ALA A 120 -40.98 -76.07 -4.89
C ALA A 120 -40.03 -75.56 -3.78
N ALA A 121 -39.51 -76.46 -2.94
CA ALA A 121 -38.57 -76.08 -1.88
C ALA A 121 -37.24 -75.60 -2.46
N GLU A 122 -36.71 -76.26 -3.50
CA GLU A 122 -35.51 -75.84 -4.22
C GLU A 122 -35.70 -74.49 -4.90
N LEU A 123 -36.84 -74.28 -5.57
CA LEU A 123 -37.16 -73.00 -6.21
C LEU A 123 -37.20 -71.84 -5.20
N VAL A 124 -37.85 -72.06 -4.05
CA VAL A 124 -37.92 -71.05 -2.98
C VAL A 124 -36.54 -70.78 -2.39
N LYS A 125 -35.72 -71.81 -2.20
CA LYS A 125 -34.34 -71.66 -1.71
C LYS A 125 -33.52 -70.83 -2.69
N ASN A 126 -33.49 -71.20 -3.96
CA ASN A 126 -32.71 -70.50 -4.99
C ASN A 126 -33.17 -69.05 -5.15
N SER A 127 -34.50 -68.81 -5.13
CA SER A 127 -35.05 -67.45 -5.22
C SER A 127 -34.64 -66.58 -4.03
N ARG A 128 -34.54 -67.16 -2.82
CA ARG A 128 -34.05 -66.45 -1.63
C ARG A 128 -32.56 -66.13 -1.75
N GLU A 129 -31.74 -67.10 -2.16
CA GLU A 129 -30.31 -66.89 -2.36
C GLU A 129 -30.03 -65.82 -3.44
N ASP A 130 -30.78 -65.82 -4.53
CA ASP A 130 -30.69 -64.77 -5.56
C ASP A 130 -31.15 -63.40 -5.05
N ALA A 131 -32.24 -63.34 -4.28
CA ALA A 131 -32.71 -62.10 -3.68
C ALA A 131 -31.67 -61.52 -2.70
N ASP A 132 -31.09 -62.37 -1.84
CA ASP A 132 -30.07 -61.99 -0.87
C ASP A 132 -28.80 -61.49 -1.60
N ARG A 133 -28.40 -62.17 -2.68
CA ARG A 133 -27.28 -61.74 -3.52
C ARG A 133 -27.54 -60.38 -4.17
N ILE A 134 -28.71 -60.18 -4.78
CA ILE A 134 -29.08 -58.90 -5.39
C ILE A 134 -29.11 -57.78 -4.36
N LEU A 135 -29.65 -58.03 -3.16
CA LEU A 135 -29.67 -57.05 -2.07
C LEU A 135 -28.26 -56.71 -1.60
N SER A 136 -27.39 -57.69 -1.41
CA SER A 136 -25.99 -57.47 -1.01
C SER A 136 -25.21 -56.69 -2.07
N GLU A 137 -25.38 -57.03 -3.35
CA GLU A 137 -24.73 -56.30 -4.46
C GLU A 137 -25.25 -54.85 -4.55
N ALA A 138 -26.57 -54.65 -4.39
CA ALA A 138 -27.17 -53.32 -4.41
C ALA A 138 -26.70 -52.46 -3.22
N GLN A 139 -26.62 -53.03 -2.01
CA GLN A 139 -26.09 -52.36 -0.83
C GLN A 139 -24.63 -51.96 -1.01
N SER A 140 -23.77 -52.88 -1.46
CA SER A 140 -22.34 -52.59 -1.70
C SER A 140 -22.15 -51.51 -2.77
N ARG A 141 -22.94 -51.52 -3.84
CA ARG A 141 -22.91 -50.45 -4.86
C ARG A 141 -23.39 -49.12 -4.30
N ALA A 142 -24.44 -49.11 -3.49
CA ALA A 142 -24.94 -47.88 -2.86
C ALA A 142 -23.90 -47.29 -1.91
N GLU A 143 -23.26 -48.11 -1.07
CA GLU A 143 -22.18 -47.71 -0.18
C GLU A 143 -20.99 -47.14 -0.97
N SER A 144 -20.58 -47.81 -2.05
CA SER A 144 -19.51 -47.31 -2.92
C SER A 144 -19.84 -45.95 -3.55
N ILE A 145 -21.07 -45.76 -4.02
CA ILE A 145 -21.51 -44.49 -4.61
C ILE A 145 -21.49 -43.37 -3.57
N VAL A 146 -21.98 -43.65 -2.36
CA VAL A 146 -21.98 -42.68 -1.25
C VAL A 146 -20.55 -42.33 -0.87
N ALA A 147 -19.66 -43.31 -0.70
CA ALA A 147 -18.26 -43.08 -0.38
C ALA A 147 -17.54 -42.26 -1.48
N ASP A 148 -17.77 -42.58 -2.76
CA ASP A 148 -17.20 -41.81 -3.87
C ASP A 148 -17.72 -40.37 -3.91
N ALA A 149 -19.00 -40.16 -3.61
CA ALA A 149 -19.60 -38.83 -3.55
C ALA A 149 -19.04 -38.02 -2.37
N GLU A 150 -18.90 -38.63 -1.20
CA GLU A 150 -18.29 -38.00 -0.01
C GLU A 150 -16.83 -37.63 -0.25
N ASN A 151 -16.04 -38.53 -0.86
CA ASN A 151 -14.65 -38.25 -1.21
C ASN A 151 -14.51 -37.11 -2.22
N LYS A 152 -15.37 -37.07 -3.26
CA LYS A 152 -15.39 -35.96 -4.22
C LYS A 152 -15.81 -34.65 -3.57
N ALA A 153 -16.83 -34.67 -2.71
CA ALA A 153 -17.28 -33.50 -1.99
C ALA A 153 -16.16 -32.96 -1.08
N ALA A 154 -15.50 -33.83 -0.32
CA ALA A 154 -14.36 -33.46 0.53
C ALA A 154 -13.21 -32.88 -0.29
N GLY A 155 -12.90 -33.46 -1.46
CA GLY A 155 -11.90 -32.93 -2.39
C GLY A 155 -12.23 -31.53 -2.89
N ILE A 156 -13.47 -31.29 -3.32
CA ILE A 156 -13.92 -29.96 -3.78
C ILE A 156 -13.82 -28.92 -2.66
N VAL A 157 -14.21 -29.28 -1.43
CA VAL A 157 -14.11 -28.37 -0.29
C VAL A 157 -12.64 -28.05 0.01
N ALA A 158 -11.76 -29.05 0.04
CA ALA A 158 -10.34 -28.85 0.29
C ALA A 158 -9.67 -27.96 -0.79
N GLU A 159 -9.98 -28.20 -2.07
CA GLU A 159 -9.48 -27.37 -3.18
C GLU A 159 -9.99 -25.92 -3.08
N ALA A 160 -11.27 -25.73 -2.73
CA ALA A 160 -11.86 -24.40 -2.55
C ALA A 160 -11.24 -23.66 -1.36
N GLU A 161 -11.00 -24.34 -0.25
CA GLU A 161 -10.32 -23.78 0.93
C GLU A 161 -8.88 -23.38 0.62
N GLN A 162 -8.14 -24.23 -0.09
CA GLN A 162 -6.78 -23.93 -0.52
C GLN A 162 -6.76 -22.71 -1.45
N HIS A 163 -7.61 -22.68 -2.47
CA HIS A 163 -7.70 -21.55 -3.39
C HIS A 163 -8.11 -20.26 -2.67
N ALA A 164 -9.01 -20.33 -1.69
CA ALA A 164 -9.37 -19.18 -0.86
C ALA A 164 -8.22 -18.69 0.01
N SER A 165 -7.41 -19.60 0.55
CA SER A 165 -6.20 -19.27 1.33
C SER A 165 -5.13 -18.59 0.46
N ASP A 166 -4.88 -19.14 -0.73
CA ASP A 166 -3.92 -18.60 -1.69
C ASP A 166 -4.33 -17.19 -2.14
N LEU A 167 -5.60 -17.01 -2.52
CA LEU A 167 -6.13 -15.71 -2.92
C LEU A 167 -6.06 -14.67 -1.80
N ARG A 168 -6.27 -15.07 -0.54
CA ARG A 168 -6.10 -14.18 0.62
C ARG A 168 -4.64 -13.77 0.78
N THR A 169 -3.72 -14.72 0.69
CA THR A 169 -2.27 -14.47 0.81
C THR A 169 -1.80 -13.52 -0.30
N ASP A 170 -2.26 -13.74 -1.53
CA ASP A 170 -1.97 -12.87 -2.67
C ASP A 170 -2.55 -11.47 -2.48
N ALA A 171 -3.80 -11.37 -2.03
CA ALA A 171 -4.43 -10.09 -1.76
C ALA A 171 -3.70 -9.31 -0.65
N GLU A 172 -3.29 -9.98 0.43
CA GLU A 172 -2.49 -9.39 1.51
C GLU A 172 -1.12 -8.92 1.01
N SER A 173 -0.46 -9.72 0.16
CA SER A 173 0.82 -9.38 -0.47
C SER A 173 0.71 -8.15 -1.38
N ILE A 174 -0.32 -8.10 -2.23
CA ILE A 174 -0.59 -6.95 -3.11
C ILE A 174 -0.90 -5.70 -2.29
N HIS A 175 -1.74 -5.83 -1.26
CA HIS A 175 -2.08 -4.70 -0.39
C HIS A 175 -0.86 -4.19 0.39
N ALA A 176 0.00 -5.08 0.88
CA ALA A 176 1.24 -4.71 1.55
C ALA A 176 2.19 -3.95 0.62
N LYS A 177 2.35 -4.42 -0.63
CA LYS A 177 3.15 -3.72 -1.65
C LYS A 177 2.58 -2.35 -1.98
N ALA A 178 1.28 -2.26 -2.27
CA ALA A 178 0.62 -1.00 -2.57
C ALA A 178 0.76 0.02 -1.41
N LYS A 179 0.68 -0.44 -0.17
CA LYS A 179 0.90 0.39 1.02
C LYS A 179 2.36 0.86 1.14
N ALA A 180 3.32 0.00 0.82
CA ALA A 180 4.73 0.37 0.81
C ALA A 180 5.04 1.40 -0.28
N ASP A 181 4.54 1.17 -1.49
CA ASP A 181 4.72 2.07 -2.64
C ASP A 181 4.07 3.45 -2.37
N ALA A 182 2.88 3.48 -1.77
CA ALA A 182 2.23 4.71 -1.36
C ALA A 182 3.06 5.48 -0.31
N ALA A 183 3.58 4.77 0.71
CA ALA A 183 4.43 5.38 1.72
C ALA A 183 5.77 5.91 1.14
N GLU A 184 6.34 5.23 0.16
CA GLU A 184 7.53 5.69 -0.56
C GLU A 184 7.22 6.94 -1.40
N SER A 185 6.09 6.95 -2.11
CA SER A 185 5.64 8.10 -2.88
C SER A 185 5.40 9.32 -2.00
N ASP A 186 4.73 9.16 -0.85
CA ASP A 186 4.49 10.24 0.12
C ASP A 186 5.81 10.82 0.67
N ARG A 187 6.81 9.96 0.93
CA ARG A 187 8.15 10.39 1.34
C ARG A 187 8.82 11.20 0.26
N LEU A 188 8.85 10.71 -0.98
CA LEU A 188 9.46 11.41 -2.11
C LEU A 188 8.78 12.77 -2.39
N CYS A 189 7.45 12.84 -2.30
CA CYS A 189 6.70 14.09 -2.42
C CYS A 189 7.07 15.07 -1.30
N SER A 190 7.18 14.59 -0.06
CA SER A 190 7.56 15.41 1.09
C SER A 190 9.00 15.93 0.99
N GLU A 191 9.94 15.07 0.59
CA GLU A 191 11.34 15.44 0.36
C GLU A 191 11.48 16.45 -0.77
N ARG A 192 10.77 16.24 -1.88
CA ARG A 192 10.78 17.17 -3.02
C ARG A 192 10.17 18.52 -2.66
N ALA A 193 9.07 18.53 -1.90
CA ALA A 193 8.45 19.76 -1.42
C ALA A 193 9.41 20.53 -0.47
N ALA A 194 10.05 19.82 0.47
CA ALA A 194 11.03 20.42 1.37
C ALA A 194 12.26 20.97 0.62
N ALA A 195 12.76 20.25 -0.38
CA ALA A 195 13.87 20.71 -1.21
C ALA A 195 13.50 21.96 -2.03
N MET A 196 12.31 21.98 -2.64
CA MET A 196 11.81 23.15 -3.37
C MET A 196 11.64 24.37 -2.45
N GLU A 197 11.10 24.18 -1.25
CA GLU A 197 10.95 25.27 -0.27
C GLU A 197 12.32 25.80 0.19
N ALA A 198 13.29 24.91 0.44
CA ALA A 198 14.65 25.28 0.78
C ALA A 198 15.34 26.08 -0.36
N GLU A 199 15.18 25.65 -1.61
CA GLU A 199 15.71 26.36 -2.78
C GLU A 199 15.03 27.72 -2.97
N HIS A 200 13.71 27.77 -2.82
CA HIS A 200 12.93 28.99 -2.94
C HIS A 200 13.33 30.02 -1.88
N THR A 201 13.40 29.60 -0.62
CA THR A 201 13.82 30.45 0.51
C THR A 201 15.26 30.92 0.33
N ALA A 202 16.19 30.07 -0.10
CA ALA A 202 17.56 30.45 -0.42
C ALA A 202 17.62 31.50 -1.53
N THR A 203 16.88 31.30 -2.62
CA THR A 203 16.81 32.23 -3.76
C THR A 203 16.22 33.58 -3.35
N MET A 204 15.12 33.57 -2.60
CA MET A 204 14.48 34.79 -2.09
C MET A 204 15.40 35.56 -1.13
N ASN A 205 16.11 34.87 -0.25
CA ASN A 205 17.07 35.49 0.66
C ASN A 205 18.26 36.08 -0.09
N ALA A 206 18.78 35.39 -1.11
CA ALA A 206 19.83 35.91 -1.98
C ALA A 206 19.36 37.16 -2.75
N ALA A 207 18.16 37.14 -3.34
CA ALA A 207 17.58 38.28 -4.04
C ALA A 207 17.34 39.47 -3.10
N ARG A 208 16.82 39.25 -1.88
CA ARG A 208 16.67 40.29 -0.85
C ARG A 208 18.02 40.89 -0.46
N THR A 209 19.04 40.05 -0.29
CA THR A 209 20.40 40.49 0.04
C THR A 209 20.96 41.36 -1.09
N GLN A 210 20.86 40.92 -2.34
CA GLN A 210 21.28 41.69 -3.51
C GLN A 210 20.52 43.02 -3.64
N ALA A 211 19.19 43.02 -3.46
CA ALA A 211 18.38 44.23 -3.48
C ALA A 211 18.82 45.21 -2.38
N SER A 212 19.05 44.72 -1.16
CA SER A 212 19.53 45.55 -0.04
C SER A 212 20.91 46.16 -0.32
N GLN A 213 21.82 45.39 -0.93
CA GLN A 213 23.14 45.87 -1.33
C GLN A 213 23.06 46.92 -2.44
N LEU A 214 22.19 46.73 -3.43
CA LEU A 214 21.96 47.70 -4.51
C LEU A 214 21.39 49.00 -3.96
N VAL A 215 20.41 48.93 -3.06
CA VAL A 215 19.82 50.10 -2.40
C VAL A 215 20.87 50.81 -1.53
N ALA A 216 21.65 50.08 -0.74
CA ALA A 216 22.72 50.65 0.07
C ALA A 216 23.79 51.34 -0.80
N LYS A 217 24.18 50.72 -1.91
CA LYS A 217 25.11 51.31 -2.89
C LYS A 217 24.52 52.57 -3.52
N ALA A 218 23.26 52.54 -3.97
CA ALA A 218 22.58 53.70 -4.54
C ALA A 218 22.47 54.85 -3.53
N HIS A 219 22.21 54.57 -2.26
CA HIS A 219 22.24 55.57 -1.20
C HIS A 219 23.64 56.15 -0.99
N ALA A 220 24.67 55.31 -0.92
CA ALA A 220 26.06 55.79 -0.77
C ALA A 220 26.50 56.65 -1.97
N ASP A 221 26.16 56.24 -3.18
CA ASP A 221 26.44 57.01 -4.40
C ASP A 221 25.68 58.35 -4.41
N ALA A 222 24.42 58.37 -3.94
CA ALA A 222 23.62 59.59 -3.82
C ALA A 222 24.16 60.54 -2.74
N ASP A 223 24.57 60.03 -1.58
CA ASP A 223 25.19 60.80 -0.50
C ASP A 223 26.53 61.40 -0.95
N GLU A 224 27.34 60.63 -1.67
CA GLU A 224 28.60 61.09 -2.24
C GLU A 224 28.36 62.18 -3.30
N LEU A 225 27.40 61.99 -4.20
CA LEU A 225 27.03 63.01 -5.20
C LEU A 225 26.51 64.29 -4.51
N ALA A 226 25.73 64.16 -3.44
CA ALA A 226 25.25 65.29 -2.64
C ALA A 226 26.41 66.02 -1.94
N ARG A 227 27.40 65.27 -1.41
CA ARG A 227 28.61 65.81 -0.80
C ARG A 227 29.45 66.56 -1.82
N GLN A 228 29.71 65.97 -2.99
CA GLN A 228 30.42 66.59 -4.10
C GLN A 228 29.70 67.85 -4.57
N SER A 229 28.40 67.76 -4.85
CA SER A 229 27.58 68.92 -5.26
C SER A 229 27.56 70.04 -4.22
N LYS A 230 27.63 69.71 -2.92
CA LYS A 230 27.78 70.71 -1.85
C LYS A 230 29.17 71.34 -1.88
N GLN A 231 30.23 70.54 -2.03
CA GLN A 231 31.60 71.03 -2.14
C GLN A 231 31.77 71.97 -3.34
N THR A 232 31.35 71.55 -4.53
CA THR A 232 31.39 72.38 -5.74
C THR A 232 30.63 73.68 -5.55
N ARG A 233 29.39 73.64 -5.01
CA ARG A 233 28.64 74.87 -4.70
C ARG A 233 29.36 75.78 -3.70
N THR A 234 30.06 75.23 -2.70
CA THR A 234 30.83 76.04 -1.76
C THR A 234 32.10 76.62 -2.36
N GLU A 235 32.77 75.88 -3.24
CA GLU A 235 33.95 76.35 -3.98
C GLU A 235 33.58 77.44 -4.97
N GLU A 236 32.51 77.24 -5.76
CA GLU A 236 31.95 78.25 -6.66
C GLU A 236 31.55 79.51 -5.89
N ARG A 237 30.87 79.37 -4.74
CA ARG A 237 30.53 80.51 -3.87
C ARG A 237 31.78 81.23 -3.36
N ARG A 238 32.78 80.50 -2.87
CA ARG A 238 34.05 81.11 -2.41
C ARG A 238 34.77 81.84 -3.54
N HIS A 239 34.82 81.24 -4.72
CA HIS A 239 35.41 81.86 -5.90
C HIS A 239 34.67 83.14 -6.27
N HIS A 240 33.33 83.08 -6.30
CA HIS A 240 32.50 84.26 -6.56
C HIS A 240 32.65 85.35 -5.50
N ASP A 241 32.73 84.99 -4.22
CA ASP A 241 32.97 85.93 -3.13
C ASP A 241 34.36 86.57 -3.24
N MET A 242 35.37 85.80 -3.66
CA MET A 242 36.72 86.31 -3.95
C MET A 242 36.71 87.28 -5.13
N THR A 243 36.06 86.94 -6.25
CA THR A 243 35.96 87.84 -7.41
C THR A 243 35.23 89.12 -7.03
N LEU A 244 34.11 89.03 -6.29
CA LEU A 244 33.38 90.20 -5.80
C LEU A 244 34.23 91.04 -4.83
N ALA A 245 35.02 90.41 -3.95
CA ALA A 245 35.91 91.12 -3.04
C ALA A 245 37.04 91.84 -3.80
N GLU A 246 37.57 91.23 -4.86
CA GLU A 246 38.59 91.82 -5.72
C GLU A 246 38.02 92.99 -6.55
N GLU A 247 36.85 92.82 -7.16
CA GLU A 247 36.11 93.89 -7.83
C GLU A 247 35.80 95.04 -6.86
N ARG A 248 35.32 94.74 -5.65
CA ARG A 248 35.10 95.76 -4.60
C ARG A 248 36.40 96.48 -4.23
N ARG A 249 37.51 95.76 -4.12
CA ARG A 249 38.82 96.34 -3.81
C ARG A 249 39.31 97.26 -4.93
N GLN A 250 39.14 96.84 -6.19
CA GLN A 250 39.43 97.65 -7.36
C GLN A 250 38.55 98.90 -7.39
N ALA A 251 37.23 98.76 -7.25
CA ALA A 251 36.30 99.88 -7.20
C ALA A 251 36.59 100.85 -6.05
N LEU A 252 36.99 100.36 -4.86
CA LEU A 252 37.42 101.20 -3.74
C LEU A 252 38.75 101.92 -4.02
N ALA A 253 39.69 101.27 -4.72
CA ALA A 253 40.95 101.88 -5.14
C ALA A 253 40.71 102.97 -6.21
N GLU A 254 39.85 102.71 -7.19
CA GLU A 254 39.40 103.69 -8.18
C GLU A 254 38.68 104.86 -7.51
N ALA A 255 37.73 104.59 -6.61
CA ALA A 255 37.04 105.64 -5.84
C ALA A 255 38.00 106.45 -4.94
N LYS A 256 39.09 105.83 -4.46
CA LYS A 256 40.17 106.55 -3.77
C LYS A 256 40.97 107.41 -4.75
N GLN A 257 41.37 106.89 -5.91
CA GLN A 257 42.07 107.66 -6.95
C GLN A 257 41.26 108.85 -7.44
N ILE A 258 39.95 108.68 -7.65
CA ILE A 258 39.03 109.77 -8.02
C ILE A 258 38.99 110.83 -6.91
N ARG A 259 38.92 110.43 -5.63
CA ARG A 259 38.96 111.37 -4.50
C ARG A 259 40.30 112.09 -4.39
N ASP A 260 41.41 111.38 -4.59
CA ASP A 260 42.76 111.95 -4.50
C ASP A 260 42.99 112.93 -5.66
N THR A 261 42.63 112.57 -6.89
CA THR A 261 42.66 113.50 -8.05
C THR A 261 41.71 114.68 -7.88
N ALA A 262 40.50 114.48 -7.36
CA ALA A 262 39.59 115.59 -7.04
C ALA A 262 40.18 116.52 -5.97
N ARG A 263 40.88 115.97 -4.96
CA ARG A 263 41.60 116.74 -3.95
C ARG A 263 42.76 117.52 -4.57
N ASP A 264 43.53 116.91 -5.45
CA ASP A 264 44.65 117.57 -6.12
C ASP A 264 44.17 118.72 -7.01
N ILE A 265 43.10 118.51 -7.79
CA ILE A 265 42.45 119.56 -8.58
C ILE A 265 41.94 120.69 -7.66
N ALA A 266 41.35 120.35 -6.50
CA ALA A 266 40.90 121.35 -5.54
C ALA A 266 42.06 122.16 -4.95
N ILE A 267 43.18 121.51 -4.60
CA ILE A 267 44.40 122.18 -4.12
C ILE A 267 44.98 123.07 -5.22
N GLU A 268 45.03 122.60 -6.46
CA GLU A 268 45.54 123.36 -7.60
C GLU A 268 44.67 124.59 -7.88
N ARG A 269 43.33 124.45 -7.86
CA ARG A 269 42.40 125.59 -7.94
C ARG A 269 42.58 126.57 -6.79
N LEU A 270 42.74 126.08 -5.56
CA LEU A 270 42.99 126.94 -4.40
C LEU A 270 44.31 127.70 -4.54
N SER A 271 45.35 127.06 -5.08
CA SER A 271 46.65 127.67 -5.34
C SER A 271 46.58 128.71 -6.47
N GLY A 272 45.79 128.44 -7.52
CA GLY A 272 45.51 129.37 -8.60
C GLY A 272 44.73 130.60 -8.12
N SER A 273 43.70 130.38 -7.29
CA SER A 273 42.93 131.45 -6.65
C SER A 273 43.80 132.31 -5.73
N ARG A 274 44.69 131.71 -4.92
CA ARG A 274 45.65 132.46 -4.09
C ARG A 274 46.65 133.27 -4.92
N LYS A 275 47.13 132.74 -6.06
CA LYS A 275 47.98 133.51 -6.99
C LYS A 275 47.24 134.67 -7.65
N LEU A 276 45.95 134.50 -7.96
CA LEU A 276 45.08 135.57 -8.46
C LEU A 276 44.84 136.64 -7.38
N SER A 277 44.58 136.23 -6.14
CA SER A 277 44.43 137.16 -5.00
C SER A 277 45.72 137.94 -4.74
N ALA A 278 46.89 137.28 -4.77
CA ALA A 278 48.17 137.95 -4.63
C ALA A 278 48.43 138.97 -5.74
N LYS A 279 48.04 138.68 -7.00
CA LYS A 279 48.11 139.65 -8.10
C LYS A 279 47.13 140.82 -7.93
N ALA A 280 45.96 140.58 -7.36
CA ALA A 280 44.99 141.64 -7.06
C ALA A 280 45.48 142.57 -5.93
N ASP A 281 46.12 142.01 -4.90
CA ASP A 281 46.74 142.78 -3.81
C ASP A 281 47.97 143.58 -4.29
N ASP A 282 48.80 143.03 -5.17
CA ASP A 282 49.95 143.75 -5.78
C ASP A 282 49.46 144.94 -6.62
N ALA A 283 48.41 144.73 -7.44
CA ALA A 283 47.79 145.80 -8.23
C ALA A 283 47.19 146.90 -7.33
N ARG A 284 46.55 146.52 -6.22
CA ARG A 284 46.02 147.47 -5.22
C ARG A 284 47.14 148.30 -4.59
N THR A 285 48.29 147.69 -4.32
CA THR A 285 49.44 148.37 -3.69
C THR A 285 50.10 149.35 -4.67
N GLN A 286 50.25 148.99 -5.95
CA GLN A 286 50.76 149.88 -7.00
C GLN A 286 49.85 151.10 -7.24
N VAL A 287 48.53 150.92 -7.22
CA VAL A 287 47.58 152.04 -7.34
C VAL A 287 47.71 153.00 -6.15
N LEU A 288 47.92 152.48 -4.94
CA LEU A 288 48.10 153.32 -3.74
C LEU A 288 49.44 154.09 -3.75
N GLU A 289 50.52 153.50 -4.26
CA GLU A 289 51.82 154.19 -4.43
C GLU A 289 51.76 155.33 -5.47
N GLU A 290 51.06 155.12 -6.60
CA GLU A 290 50.83 156.15 -7.62
C GLU A 290 50.01 157.33 -7.04
N PHE A 291 49.01 157.07 -6.19
CA PHE A 291 48.23 158.13 -5.53
C PHE A 291 49.05 158.91 -4.48
N GLU A 292 49.99 158.28 -3.77
CA GLU A 292 50.91 158.99 -2.86
C GLU A 292 51.94 159.86 -3.61
N GLU A 293 52.44 159.41 -4.76
CA GLU A 293 53.33 160.19 -5.63
C GLU A 293 52.63 161.43 -6.19
N ILE A 294 51.37 161.31 -6.62
CA ILE A 294 50.56 162.45 -7.10
C ILE A 294 50.29 163.42 -5.95
N ARG A 295 49.99 162.93 -4.74
CA ARG A 295 49.76 163.75 -3.55
C ARG A 295 51.02 164.49 -3.07
N LYS A 296 52.21 163.91 -3.26
CA LYS A 296 53.50 164.59 -3.00
C LYS A 296 53.77 165.71 -4.02
N LYS A 297 53.58 165.44 -5.32
CA LYS A 297 53.75 166.45 -6.38
C LYS A 297 52.73 167.59 -6.26
N LEU A 298 51.50 167.32 -5.80
CA LEU A 298 50.50 168.36 -5.55
C LEU A 298 50.85 169.26 -4.35
N ASN A 299 51.46 168.71 -3.29
CA ASN A 299 51.88 169.47 -2.10
C ASN A 299 53.16 170.29 -2.32
N GLU A 300 54.06 169.86 -3.21
CA GLU A 300 55.23 170.66 -3.60
C GLU A 300 54.84 171.90 -4.43
N ILE A 301 53.86 171.78 -5.32
CA ILE A 301 53.36 172.91 -6.14
C ILE A 301 52.54 173.90 -5.29
N GLN A 302 51.94 173.47 -4.18
CA GLN A 302 51.09 174.32 -3.33
C GLN A 302 51.89 175.20 -2.33
N ARG A 303 53.21 175.02 -2.20
CA ARG A 303 54.04 175.71 -1.20
C ARG A 303 54.85 176.90 -1.75
N GLU A 304 54.79 177.17 -3.06
CA GLU A 304 55.72 178.08 -3.75
C GLU A 304 55.04 179.18 -4.60
N PHE A 305 54.27 180.08 -3.99
CA PHE A 305 53.79 181.36 -4.57
C PHE A 305 52.44 181.39 -5.34
N GLY A 306 51.43 181.98 -4.68
CA GLY A 306 50.83 183.25 -5.14
C GLY A 306 49.71 183.23 -6.19
N THR A 307 48.50 182.83 -5.76
CA THR A 307 47.15 183.07 -6.37
C THR A 307 46.86 182.46 -7.74
N PHE A 308 45.74 181.71 -7.85
CA PHE A 308 44.76 181.65 -8.96
C PHE A 308 43.56 180.74 -8.50
N PRO A 309 42.36 180.73 -9.12
CA PRO A 309 41.13 181.31 -8.60
C PRO A 309 39.96 180.32 -8.38
N ASP A 310 38.84 180.88 -7.90
CA ASP A 310 37.51 180.36 -7.50
C ASP A 310 36.76 179.37 -8.42
N THR A 311 37.39 178.30 -8.88
CA THR A 311 36.67 177.13 -9.40
C THR A 311 37.49 175.88 -9.16
N LEU A 312 37.14 175.09 -8.15
CA LEU A 312 37.21 173.61 -8.12
C LEU A 312 36.78 173.15 -6.72
N ARG A 313 35.46 173.02 -6.57
CA ARG A 313 34.78 172.38 -5.44
C ARG A 313 35.09 170.87 -5.40
N PRO A 314 35.00 170.24 -4.21
CA PRO A 314 35.39 168.86 -3.99
C PRO A 314 34.35 167.89 -4.57
N ALA A 315 34.82 166.79 -5.17
CA ALA A 315 33.97 165.67 -5.57
C ALA A 315 34.26 164.48 -4.64
N GLU A 316 33.30 164.26 -3.74
CA GLU A 316 32.81 163.01 -3.17
C GLU A 316 33.82 161.91 -2.77
N ASP A 317 33.90 161.71 -1.44
CA ASP A 317 34.35 160.48 -0.80
C ASP A 317 33.48 159.30 -1.29
N ILE A 318 34.07 158.46 -2.14
CA ILE A 318 33.50 157.14 -2.45
C ILE A 318 34.24 156.11 -1.60
N ASP A 319 33.53 155.61 -0.61
CA ASP A 319 33.94 154.52 0.29
C ASP A 319 33.96 153.18 -0.47
N TYR A 320 35.14 152.61 -0.67
CA TYR A 320 35.35 151.33 -1.36
C TYR A 320 35.34 150.12 -0.41
N THR A 321 34.75 150.22 0.79
CA THR A 321 34.70 149.10 1.75
C THR A 321 33.38 148.32 1.80
N SER A 322 32.43 148.57 0.89
CA SER A 322 31.20 147.77 0.78
C SER A 322 30.88 147.31 -0.65
N LEU A 323 31.26 146.08 -1.00
CA LEU A 323 30.58 145.30 -2.03
C LEU A 323 30.23 143.93 -1.44
N SER A 324 28.94 143.64 -1.44
CA SER A 324 28.28 142.45 -0.90
C SER A 324 28.31 141.30 -1.90
N ASP A 325 28.30 140.08 -1.37
CA ASP A 325 28.27 138.71 -1.97
C ASP A 325 27.26 138.41 -3.11
N ALA A 326 26.62 139.40 -3.74
CA ALA A 326 25.47 139.17 -4.62
C ALA A 326 25.76 139.08 -6.13
N ASP A 327 26.96 139.48 -6.61
CA ASP A 327 27.24 139.50 -8.07
C ASP A 327 28.09 138.31 -8.59
N ASP A 328 28.73 137.53 -7.71
CA ASP A 328 29.57 136.39 -8.12
C ASP A 328 28.76 135.11 -8.43
N SER A 329 27.58 134.95 -7.81
CA SER A 329 26.68 133.80 -8.02
C SER A 329 25.95 133.82 -9.37
N GLU A 330 25.67 135.00 -9.93
CA GLU A 330 24.96 135.11 -11.21
C GLU A 330 25.90 134.84 -12.41
N LEU A 331 27.17 135.20 -12.29
CA LEU A 331 28.21 134.92 -13.29
C LEU A 331 28.58 133.43 -13.38
N LEU A 332 28.61 132.70 -12.25
CA LEU A 332 28.97 131.28 -12.22
C LEU A 332 27.84 130.35 -12.72
N ASN A 333 26.58 130.73 -12.51
CA ASN A 333 25.42 129.93 -12.93
C ASN A 333 25.18 129.92 -14.45
N ARG A 334 25.89 130.76 -15.22
CA ARG A 334 25.78 130.83 -16.69
C ARG A 334 26.48 129.67 -17.42
N ILE A 335 27.41 128.97 -16.77
CA ILE A 335 28.22 127.88 -17.38
C ILE A 335 27.81 126.49 -16.83
N LEU A 336 26.92 126.44 -15.82
CA LEU A 336 26.55 125.20 -15.12
C LEU A 336 25.20 124.65 -15.60
N SER A 337 25.14 123.31 -15.76
CA SER A 337 23.91 122.56 -16.07
C SER A 337 22.97 122.51 -14.86
N GLU A 338 21.67 122.29 -15.11
CA GLU A 338 20.57 122.48 -14.14
C GLU A 338 20.79 121.84 -12.76
N ARG A 339 21.52 120.72 -12.68
CA ARG A 339 21.71 119.98 -11.42
C ARG A 339 22.80 120.53 -10.50
N ALA A 340 23.59 121.51 -10.96
CA ALA A 340 24.78 122.00 -10.26
C ALA A 340 24.80 123.53 -10.05
N ARG A 341 23.66 124.21 -10.21
CA ARG A 341 23.55 125.67 -9.97
C ARG A 341 23.48 126.00 -8.47
N PHE A 342 24.12 127.10 -8.08
CA PHE A 342 24.05 127.61 -6.71
C PHE A 342 22.79 128.49 -6.55
N SER A 343 21.99 128.21 -5.51
CA SER A 343 20.79 128.95 -5.11
C SER A 343 21.19 130.16 -4.27
N THR A 344 20.75 131.36 -4.65
CA THR A 344 20.97 132.57 -3.86
C THR A 344 20.14 132.50 -2.57
N GLY A 345 20.81 132.42 -1.41
CA GLY A 345 20.21 132.57 -0.08
C GLY A 345 20.21 131.33 0.82
N ASP A 346 21.37 130.99 1.37
CA ASP A 346 21.65 130.96 2.83
C ASP A 346 23.16 130.88 3.09
#